data_AF-A0A939FS97-F1
#
_entry.id   AF-A0A939FS97-F1
#
_cell.length_a   1.000
_cell.length_b   1.000
_cell.length_c   1.000
_cell.angle_alpha   90.00
_cell.angle_beta   90.00
_cell.angle_gamma   90.00
#
_symmetry.space_group_name_H-M   'P 1'
#
loop_
_entity.id
_entity.type
_entity.pdbx_description
1 polymer ?
#
loop_
_entity_poly.entity_id
_entity_poly.type
_entity_poly.pdbx_seq_one_letter_code
_entity_poly.pdbx_strand_id
1 'polypeptide(L)'
;MSHPTVDDVFVTHLRDAHALERLMDTALGALIATAGAPELREPLEHHQSLTRRHIIALEERLAAHADRPSAVKDAGLATAAIGEALLARARGDHAGKHARDAYVLIHLAAAGYEMLGHLARRAGDEETARLVAEHLADERASAAAIDARWDLVLDLSLRHAGVLSAPPVGPPRSLRGVAGGDG
;
A
#
# COMPACT_ATOMS: atom_id res chain seq x y z
N MET A 1 -15.56 -18.78 27.55
CA MET A 1 -15.32 -17.70 26.56
C MET A 1 -15.63 -18.28 25.20
N SER A 2 -16.47 -17.64 24.39
CA SER A 2 -16.74 -18.13 23.03
C SER A 2 -15.51 -17.92 22.14
N HIS A 3 -15.17 -18.89 21.31
CA HIS A 3 -14.09 -18.79 20.33
C HIS A 3 -14.54 -17.96 19.12
N PRO A 4 -13.65 -17.16 18.51
CA PRO A 4 -13.99 -16.37 17.32
C PRO A 4 -14.33 -17.27 16.13
N THR A 5 -15.27 -16.81 15.30
CA THR A 5 -15.66 -17.47 14.05
C THR A 5 -14.81 -16.99 12.87
N VAL A 6 -14.94 -17.67 11.72
CA VAL A 6 -14.32 -17.19 10.46
C VAL A 6 -14.88 -15.81 10.07
N ASP A 7 -16.18 -15.59 10.24
CA ASP A 7 -16.85 -14.31 9.98
C ASP A 7 -16.28 -13.19 10.86
N ASP A 8 -16.04 -13.46 12.15
CA ASP A 8 -15.41 -12.50 13.06
C ASP A 8 -14.02 -12.08 12.55
N VAL A 9 -13.18 -13.05 12.19
CA VAL A 9 -11.81 -12.78 11.70
C VAL A 9 -11.85 -12.05 10.35
N PHE A 10 -12.77 -12.43 9.47
CA PHE A 10 -12.98 -11.79 8.19
C PHE A 10 -13.37 -10.31 8.34
N VAL A 11 -14.35 -10.00 9.21
CA VAL A 11 -14.77 -8.61 9.44
C VAL A 11 -13.64 -7.79 10.07
N THR A 12 -12.83 -8.37 10.95
CA THR A 12 -11.60 -7.71 11.45
C THR A 12 -10.65 -7.36 10.31
N HIS A 13 -10.36 -8.29 9.39
CA HIS A 13 -9.46 -8.03 8.27
C HIS A 13 -10.04 -7.03 7.26
N LEU A 14 -11.37 -7.00 7.11
CA LEU A 14 -12.05 -6.00 6.29
C LEU A 14 -11.87 -4.59 6.87
N ARG A 15 -11.96 -4.44 8.20
CA ARG A 15 -11.66 -3.18 8.90
C ARG A 15 -10.19 -2.81 8.78
N ASP A 16 -9.28 -3.77 8.90
CA ASP A 16 -7.84 -3.54 8.77
C ASP A 16 -7.48 -3.05 7.35
N ALA A 17 -8.07 -3.66 6.31
CA ALA A 17 -7.88 -3.23 4.92
C ALA A 17 -8.39 -1.79 4.71
N HIS A 18 -9.59 -1.46 5.21
CA HIS A 18 -10.12 -0.09 5.14
C HIS A 18 -9.21 0.92 5.86
N ALA A 19 -8.74 0.57 7.05
CA ALA A 19 -7.86 1.43 7.84
C ALA A 19 -6.48 1.63 7.16
N LEU A 20 -5.98 0.60 6.48
CA LEU A 20 -4.74 0.66 5.71
C LEU A 20 -4.88 1.56 4.47
N GLU A 21 -6.00 1.48 3.76
CA GLU A 21 -6.29 2.36 2.62
C GLU A 21 -6.43 3.84 3.05
N ARG A 22 -7.09 4.10 4.19
CA ARG A 22 -7.17 5.45 4.79
C ARG A 22 -5.78 6.01 5.15
N LEU A 23 -4.91 5.15 5.68
CA LEU A 23 -3.53 5.50 5.97
C LEU A 23 -2.74 5.80 4.69
N MET A 24 -2.95 4.99 3.64
CA MET A 24 -2.33 5.19 2.33
C MET A 24 -2.78 6.49 1.66
N ASP A 25 -4.08 6.83 1.66
CA ASP A 25 -4.58 8.10 1.08
C ASP A 25 -3.95 9.32 1.78
N THR A 26 -3.80 9.25 3.11
CA THR A 26 -3.13 10.28 3.90
C THR A 26 -1.66 10.41 3.52
N ALA A 27 -0.95 9.28 3.43
CA ALA A 27 0.46 9.24 3.05
C ALA A 27 0.68 9.76 1.62
N LEU A 28 -0.13 9.31 0.66
CA LEU A 28 -0.09 9.76 -0.73
C LEU A 28 -0.36 11.27 -0.83
N GLY A 29 -1.34 11.80 -0.07
CA GLY A 29 -1.60 13.24 -0.04
C GLY A 29 -0.40 14.06 0.44
N ALA A 30 0.27 13.62 1.51
CA ALA A 30 1.49 14.27 2.00
C ALA A 30 2.66 14.18 0.99
N LEU A 31 2.82 13.03 0.33
CA LEU A 31 3.82 12.82 -0.71
C LEU A 31 3.57 13.70 -1.93
N ILE A 32 2.32 13.77 -2.42
CA ILE A 32 1.94 14.61 -3.56
C ILE A 32 2.16 16.09 -3.24
N ALA A 33 1.89 16.53 -2.01
CA ALA A 33 2.12 17.92 -1.59
C ALA A 33 3.60 18.31 -1.54
N THR A 34 4.50 17.33 -1.36
CA THR A 34 5.95 17.54 -1.24
C THR A 34 6.75 17.10 -2.48
N ALA A 35 6.12 16.39 -3.42
CA ALA A 35 6.74 15.95 -4.66
C ALA A 35 7.07 17.15 -5.57
N GLY A 36 8.35 17.57 -5.59
CA GLY A 36 8.83 18.65 -6.45
C GLY A 36 8.99 18.28 -7.93
N ALA A 37 8.96 16.98 -8.28
CA ALA A 37 9.14 16.48 -9.64
C ALA A 37 7.81 16.03 -10.26
N PRO A 38 7.33 16.65 -11.36
CA PRO A 38 6.09 16.26 -12.04
C PRO A 38 6.04 14.78 -12.44
N GLU A 39 7.18 14.21 -12.78
CA GLU A 39 7.32 12.82 -13.25
C GLU A 39 7.00 11.78 -12.16
N LEU A 40 7.06 12.18 -10.88
CA LEU A 40 6.63 11.35 -9.76
C LEU A 40 5.21 11.68 -9.31
N ARG A 41 4.73 12.88 -9.61
CA ARG A 41 3.43 13.38 -9.14
C ARG A 41 2.26 12.65 -9.78
N GLU A 42 2.27 12.52 -11.11
CA GLU A 42 1.16 11.89 -11.85
C GLU A 42 0.90 10.44 -11.41
N PRO A 43 1.90 9.54 -11.28
CA PRO A 43 1.68 8.19 -10.76
C PRO A 43 1.12 8.17 -9.33
N LEU A 44 1.53 9.10 -8.46
CA LEU A 44 1.04 9.19 -7.09
C LEU A 44 -0.42 9.66 -7.05
N GLU A 45 -0.79 10.67 -7.85
CA GLU A 45 -2.17 11.16 -7.97
C GLU A 45 -3.09 10.09 -8.55
N HIS A 46 -2.61 9.34 -9.56
CA HIS A 46 -3.32 8.20 -10.09
C HIS A 46 -3.60 7.16 -9.00
N HIS A 47 -2.57 6.75 -8.26
CA HIS A 47 -2.72 5.75 -7.20
C HIS A 47 -3.64 6.26 -6.08
N GLN A 48 -3.55 7.53 -5.69
CA GLN A 48 -4.46 8.13 -4.70
C GLN A 48 -5.93 8.06 -5.14
N SER A 49 -6.19 8.23 -6.44
CA SER A 49 -7.53 8.04 -6.98
C SER A 49 -8.00 6.57 -6.89
N LEU A 50 -7.11 5.59 -7.09
CA LEU A 50 -7.43 4.16 -6.91
C LEU A 50 -7.77 3.88 -5.44
N THR A 51 -6.88 4.27 -4.52
CA THR A 51 -7.02 4.16 -3.06
C THR A 51 -8.36 4.72 -2.58
N ARG A 52 -8.77 5.91 -3.07
CA ARG A 52 -10.08 6.49 -2.69
C ARG A 52 -11.28 5.68 -3.17
N ARG A 53 -11.20 5.05 -4.35
CA ARG A 53 -12.24 4.13 -4.81
C ARG A 53 -12.26 2.86 -3.94
N HIS A 54 -11.09 2.35 -3.56
CA HIS A 54 -11.00 1.21 -2.65
C HIS A 54 -11.66 1.50 -1.30
N ILE A 55 -11.39 2.69 -0.72
CA ILE A 55 -12.01 3.13 0.55
C ILE A 55 -13.53 3.08 0.47
N ILE A 56 -14.12 3.68 -0.58
CA ILE A 56 -15.59 3.71 -0.75
C ILE A 56 -16.15 2.29 -0.85
N ALA A 57 -15.54 1.44 -1.67
CA ALA A 57 -16.02 0.07 -1.84
C ALA A 57 -15.89 -0.75 -0.54
N LEU A 58 -14.81 -0.58 0.22
CA LEU A 58 -14.64 -1.23 1.52
C LEU A 58 -15.64 -0.72 2.57
N GLU A 59 -16.01 0.56 2.53
CA GLU A 59 -17.07 1.12 3.39
C GLU A 59 -18.43 0.48 3.10
N GLU A 60 -18.77 0.28 1.82
CA GLU A 60 -19.98 -0.44 1.41
C GLU A 60 -19.97 -1.89 1.91
N ARG A 61 -18.84 -2.59 1.78
CA ARG A 61 -18.69 -3.95 2.32
C ARG A 61 -18.82 -3.96 3.85
N LEU A 62 -18.20 -3.02 4.56
CA LEU A 62 -18.30 -2.92 6.02
C LEU A 62 -19.74 -2.67 6.47
N ALA A 63 -20.48 -1.80 5.78
CA ALA A 63 -21.89 -1.53 6.06
C ALA A 63 -22.75 -2.79 5.91
N ALA A 64 -22.49 -3.64 4.90
CA ALA A 64 -23.19 -4.91 4.72
C ALA A 64 -22.98 -5.92 5.87
N HIS A 65 -21.94 -5.72 6.69
CA HIS A 65 -21.63 -6.56 7.85
C HIS A 65 -21.92 -5.89 9.21
N ALA A 66 -22.37 -4.62 9.23
CA ALA A 66 -22.55 -3.84 10.44
C ALA A 66 -23.67 -4.36 11.38
N ASP A 67 -24.71 -4.98 10.82
CA ASP A 67 -25.84 -5.53 11.59
C ASP A 67 -25.56 -6.93 12.17
N ARG A 68 -24.38 -7.49 11.95
CA ARG A 68 -24.01 -8.83 12.45
C ARG A 68 -23.45 -8.71 13.88
N PRO A 69 -23.92 -9.52 14.84
CA PRO A 69 -23.31 -9.58 16.17
C PRO A 69 -21.85 -10.06 16.05
N SER A 70 -20.87 -9.23 16.44
CA SER A 70 -19.46 -9.64 16.48
C SER A 70 -18.99 -9.90 17.91
N ALA A 71 -18.24 -10.98 18.10
CA ALA A 71 -17.64 -11.33 19.40
C ALA A 71 -16.29 -10.60 19.64
N VAL A 72 -15.77 -9.87 18.66
CA VAL A 72 -14.45 -9.24 18.71
C VAL A 72 -14.59 -7.79 19.13
N LYS A 73 -14.10 -7.46 20.32
CA LYS A 73 -13.87 -6.06 20.72
C LYS A 73 -12.81 -5.45 19.80
N ASP A 74 -13.14 -4.31 19.20
CA ASP A 74 -12.32 -3.47 18.32
C ASP A 74 -10.80 -3.68 18.52
N ALA A 75 -10.19 -4.49 17.65
CA ALA A 75 -8.75 -4.65 17.57
C ALA A 75 -8.13 -3.48 16.79
N GLY A 76 -8.45 -2.24 17.16
CA GLY A 76 -7.98 -1.01 16.51
C GLY A 76 -6.61 -0.52 17.01
N LEU A 77 -5.65 -1.44 17.24
CA LEU A 77 -4.31 -1.10 17.76
C LEU A 77 -3.20 -1.16 16.70
N ALA A 78 -3.39 -1.89 15.60
CA ALA A 78 -2.36 -2.07 14.58
C ALA A 78 -2.11 -0.81 13.73
N THR A 79 -3.13 0.05 13.53
CA THR A 79 -3.04 1.22 12.65
C THR A 79 -2.31 2.42 13.28
N ALA A 80 -2.36 2.59 14.61
CA ALA A 80 -1.74 3.73 15.28
C ALA A 80 -0.20 3.68 15.21
N ALA A 81 0.40 2.51 15.47
CA ALA A 81 1.86 2.34 15.44
C ALA A 81 2.44 2.44 14.01
N ILE A 82 1.73 1.93 13.00
CA ILE A 82 2.14 2.06 11.59
C ILE A 82 1.98 3.51 11.14
N GLY A 83 0.90 4.18 11.54
CA GLY A 83 0.65 5.60 11.26
C GLY A 83 1.74 6.52 11.83
N GLU A 84 2.11 6.34 13.10
CA GLU A 84 3.20 7.10 13.73
C GLU A 84 4.55 6.87 13.04
N ALA A 85 4.87 5.64 12.64
CA ALA A 85 6.12 5.31 11.96
C ALA A 85 6.23 5.97 10.57
N LEU A 86 5.12 6.04 9.82
CA LEU A 86 5.07 6.70 8.51
C LEU A 86 5.13 8.23 8.64
N LEU A 87 4.38 8.82 9.59
CA LEU A 87 4.43 10.26 9.86
C LEU A 87 5.83 10.72 10.33
N ALA A 88 6.50 9.91 11.15
CA ALA A 88 7.85 10.20 11.62
C ALA A 88 8.88 10.20 10.48
N ARG A 89 8.66 9.40 9.43
CA ARG A 89 9.58 9.26 8.28
C ARG A 89 9.38 10.30 7.18
N ALA A 90 8.20 10.91 7.10
CA ALA A 90 7.91 12.02 6.18
C ALA A 90 8.68 13.32 6.50
N ARG A 91 9.43 13.39 7.61
CA ARG A 91 10.24 14.56 8.01
C ARG A 91 11.61 14.66 7.29
N GLY A 92 11.70 14.24 6.04
CA GLY A 92 12.90 14.42 5.22
C GLY A 92 12.57 14.40 3.74
N ASP A 93 12.77 15.53 3.08
CA ASP A 93 12.41 15.79 1.68
C ASP A 93 13.37 15.09 0.70
N HIS A 94 13.20 13.78 0.50
CA HIS A 94 14.02 13.03 -0.45
C HIS A 94 13.14 12.07 -1.28
N ALA A 95 13.16 12.24 -2.61
CA ALA A 95 12.43 11.40 -3.56
C ALA A 95 12.64 9.89 -3.32
N GLY A 96 13.86 9.47 -2.98
CA GLY A 96 14.18 8.08 -2.64
C GLY A 96 13.50 7.54 -1.39
N LYS A 97 13.35 8.35 -0.34
CA LYS A 97 12.62 7.93 0.88
C LYS A 97 11.13 7.80 0.59
N HIS A 98 10.57 8.75 -0.16
CA HIS A 98 9.17 8.77 -0.55
C HIS A 98 8.80 7.56 -1.42
N ALA A 99 9.57 7.28 -2.47
CA ALA A 99 9.34 6.12 -3.34
C ALA A 99 9.47 4.79 -2.59
N ARG A 100 10.47 4.66 -1.71
CA ARG A 100 10.63 3.46 -0.85
C ARG A 100 9.43 3.28 0.08
N ASP A 101 9.02 4.33 0.77
CA ASP A 101 7.96 4.24 1.77
C ASP A 101 6.59 3.97 1.11
N ALA A 102 6.34 4.55 -0.07
CA ALA A 102 5.18 4.21 -0.90
C ALA A 102 5.22 2.73 -1.35
N TYR A 103 6.37 2.24 -1.84
CA TYR A 103 6.53 0.84 -2.23
C TYR A 103 6.22 -0.14 -1.09
N VAL A 104 6.70 0.15 0.12
CA VAL A 104 6.42 -0.66 1.30
C VAL A 104 4.93 -0.67 1.65
N LEU A 105 4.27 0.49 1.60
CA LEU A 105 2.84 0.61 1.87
C LEU A 105 1.99 -0.18 0.86
N ILE A 106 2.32 -0.08 -0.43
CA ILE A 106 1.64 -0.83 -1.49
C ILE A 106 1.74 -2.33 -1.27
N HIS A 107 2.94 -2.85 -0.93
CA HIS A 107 3.10 -4.28 -0.66
C HIS A 107 2.39 -4.73 0.62
N LEU A 108 2.31 -3.86 1.64
CA LEU A 108 1.51 -4.13 2.82
C LEU A 108 0.01 -4.24 2.47
N ALA A 109 -0.51 -3.34 1.63
CA ALA A 109 -1.89 -3.38 1.16
C ALA A 109 -2.17 -4.63 0.32
N ALA A 110 -1.29 -4.96 -0.64
CA ALA A 110 -1.40 -6.17 -1.45
C ALA A 110 -1.44 -7.45 -0.58
N ALA A 111 -0.58 -7.54 0.44
CA ALA A 111 -0.60 -8.67 1.37
C ALA A 111 -1.89 -8.72 2.20
N GLY A 112 -2.40 -7.56 2.64
CA GLY A 112 -3.69 -7.44 3.31
C GLY A 112 -4.85 -7.94 2.44
N TYR A 113 -4.88 -7.54 1.17
CA TYR A 113 -5.90 -7.98 0.23
C TYR A 113 -5.84 -9.46 -0.09
N GLU A 114 -4.65 -10.05 -0.22
CA GLU A 114 -4.52 -11.51 -0.40
C GLU A 114 -5.15 -12.26 0.77
N MET A 115 -4.81 -11.88 2.01
CA MET A 115 -5.37 -12.53 3.20
C MET A 115 -6.89 -12.32 3.28
N LEU A 116 -7.36 -11.10 3.06
CA LEU A 116 -8.78 -10.75 3.09
C LEU A 116 -9.58 -11.52 2.04
N GLY A 117 -9.05 -11.69 0.82
CA GLY A 117 -9.71 -12.47 -0.23
C GLY A 117 -9.85 -13.95 0.13
N HIS A 118 -8.84 -14.54 0.77
CA HIS A 118 -8.94 -15.90 1.28
C HIS A 118 -9.95 -16.04 2.42
N LEU A 119 -10.02 -15.06 3.33
CA LEU A 119 -11.00 -15.04 4.40
C LEU A 119 -12.43 -14.85 3.88
N ALA A 120 -12.64 -13.92 2.94
CA ALA A 120 -13.93 -13.67 2.31
C ALA A 120 -14.52 -14.93 1.68
N ARG A 121 -13.73 -15.68 0.89
CA ARG A 121 -14.15 -16.98 0.33
C ARG A 121 -14.52 -18.00 1.41
N ARG A 122 -13.75 -18.07 2.49
CA ARG A 122 -14.04 -18.99 3.61
C ARG A 122 -15.29 -18.59 4.40
N ALA A 123 -15.60 -17.30 4.45
CA ALA A 123 -16.83 -16.75 5.04
C ALA A 123 -18.04 -16.81 4.07
N GLY A 124 -17.83 -17.26 2.83
CA GLY A 124 -18.89 -17.32 1.81
C GLY A 124 -19.24 -15.95 1.19
N ASP A 125 -18.42 -14.92 1.40
CA ASP A 125 -18.61 -13.59 0.85
C ASP A 125 -17.86 -13.43 -0.48
N GLU A 126 -18.44 -14.01 -1.53
CA GLU A 126 -17.89 -13.98 -2.90
C GLU A 126 -17.86 -12.57 -3.51
N GLU A 127 -18.70 -11.65 -3.02
CA GLU A 127 -18.71 -10.26 -3.45
C GLU A 127 -17.44 -9.55 -2.96
N THR A 128 -17.13 -9.65 -1.66
CA THR A 128 -15.87 -9.12 -1.11
C THR A 128 -14.66 -9.79 -1.75
N ALA A 129 -14.71 -11.11 -2.00
CA ALA A 129 -13.59 -11.83 -2.60
C ALA A 129 -13.23 -11.33 -4.01
N ARG A 130 -14.22 -10.94 -4.83
CA ARG A 130 -13.98 -10.35 -6.16
C ARG A 130 -13.46 -8.92 -6.05
N LEU A 131 -14.08 -8.11 -5.19
CA LEU A 131 -13.67 -6.72 -4.97
C LEU A 131 -12.19 -6.63 -4.59
N VAL A 132 -11.74 -7.42 -3.61
CA VAL A 132 -10.35 -7.38 -3.15
C VAL A 132 -9.36 -7.95 -4.16
N ALA A 133 -9.82 -8.81 -5.09
CA ALA A 133 -8.98 -9.27 -6.19
C ALA A 133 -8.73 -8.16 -7.22
N GLU A 134 -9.71 -7.28 -7.45
CA GLU A 134 -9.55 -6.07 -8.27
C GLU A 134 -8.58 -5.09 -7.58
N HIS A 135 -8.78 -4.80 -6.30
CA HIS A 135 -7.88 -3.91 -5.55
C HIS A 135 -6.43 -4.44 -5.54
N LEU A 136 -6.26 -5.74 -5.34
CA LEU A 136 -4.94 -6.39 -5.40
C LEU A 136 -4.27 -6.24 -6.77
N ALA A 137 -5.03 -6.25 -7.86
CA ALA A 137 -4.48 -6.01 -9.20
C ALA A 137 -3.99 -4.56 -9.34
N ASP A 138 -4.77 -3.60 -8.85
CA ASP A 138 -4.40 -2.18 -8.80
C ASP A 138 -3.11 -1.97 -7.97
N GLU A 139 -3.01 -2.56 -6.78
CA GLU A 139 -1.81 -2.47 -5.93
C GLU A 139 -0.57 -3.08 -6.62
N ARG A 140 -0.72 -4.22 -7.28
CA ARG A 140 0.39 -4.85 -8.03
C ARG A 140 0.84 -3.99 -9.21
N ALA A 141 -0.09 -3.33 -9.90
CA ALA A 141 0.23 -2.41 -10.99
C ALA A 141 0.98 -1.16 -10.47
N SER A 142 0.52 -0.58 -9.35
CA SER A 142 1.19 0.54 -8.67
C SER A 142 2.61 0.16 -8.22
N ALA A 143 2.79 -1.03 -7.63
CA ALA A 143 4.12 -1.53 -7.26
C ALA A 143 5.05 -1.66 -8.47
N ALA A 144 4.56 -2.22 -9.58
CA ALA A 144 5.32 -2.36 -10.81
C ALA A 144 5.70 -1.01 -11.43
N ALA A 145 4.82 -0.01 -11.32
CA ALA A 145 5.10 1.35 -11.78
C ALA A 145 6.25 1.99 -11.02
N ILE A 146 6.34 1.80 -9.70
CA ILE A 146 7.49 2.24 -8.89
C ILE A 146 8.73 1.42 -9.24
N ASP A 147 8.60 0.11 -9.38
CA ASP A 147 9.72 -0.80 -9.66
C ASP A 147 10.46 -0.44 -10.96
N ALA A 148 9.72 0.01 -11.97
CA ALA A 148 10.26 0.48 -13.25
C ALA A 148 10.98 1.84 -13.18
N ARG A 149 10.96 2.54 -12.03
CA ARG A 149 11.42 3.93 -11.88
C ARG A 149 12.53 4.11 -10.84
N TRP A 150 13.12 3.04 -10.31
CA TRP A 150 14.17 3.15 -9.30
C TRP A 150 15.38 3.98 -9.75
N ASP A 151 15.76 3.89 -11.02
CA ASP A 151 16.87 4.70 -11.58
C ASP A 151 16.52 6.20 -11.57
N LEU A 152 15.30 6.56 -12.00
CA LEU A 152 14.81 7.94 -11.95
C LEU A 152 14.75 8.46 -10.50
N VAL A 153 14.27 7.62 -9.57
CA VAL A 153 14.20 7.94 -8.15
C VAL A 153 15.60 8.19 -7.56
N LEU A 154 16.58 7.38 -7.93
CA LEU A 154 17.98 7.56 -7.55
C LEU A 154 18.53 8.88 -8.09
N ASP A 155 18.34 9.14 -9.39
CA ASP A 155 18.77 10.36 -10.06
C ASP A 155 18.21 11.62 -9.40
N LEU A 156 16.91 11.63 -9.08
CA LEU A 156 16.27 12.74 -8.36
C LEU A 156 16.84 12.92 -6.96
N SER A 157 17.12 11.81 -6.27
CA SER A 157 17.72 11.84 -4.92
C SER A 157 19.15 12.40 -4.94
N LEU A 158 19.95 12.02 -5.94
CA LEU A 158 21.31 12.52 -6.14
C LEU A 158 21.33 14.01 -6.47
N ARG A 159 20.44 14.45 -7.39
CA ARG A 159 20.28 15.87 -7.73
C ARG A 159 19.91 16.72 -6.52
N HIS A 160 18.96 16.25 -5.71
CA HIS A 160 18.57 16.94 -4.47
C HIS A 160 19.73 17.03 -3.47
N ALA A 161 20.56 15.99 -3.38
CA ALA A 161 21.76 15.98 -2.53
C ALA A 161 22.93 16.85 -3.06
N GLY A 162 22.75 17.56 -4.17
CA GLY A 162 23.79 18.38 -4.79
C GLY A 162 24.84 17.58 -5.57
N VAL A 163 24.59 16.29 -5.83
CA VAL A 163 25.46 15.44 -6.65
C VAL A 163 25.09 15.66 -8.12
N LEU A 164 25.81 16.57 -8.78
CA LEU A 164 25.57 16.99 -10.16
C LEU A 164 26.24 16.07 -11.21
N SER A 165 27.03 15.10 -10.76
CA SER A 165 27.73 14.17 -11.64
C SER A 165 27.86 12.81 -10.94
N ALA A 166 27.02 11.87 -11.34
CA ALA A 166 27.18 10.46 -11.02
C ALA A 166 27.51 9.72 -12.33
N PRO A 167 28.36 8.68 -12.29
CA PRO A 167 28.55 7.81 -13.46
C PRO A 167 27.18 7.28 -13.94
N PRO A 168 26.97 7.12 -15.25
CA PRO A 168 25.70 6.65 -15.78
C PRO A 168 25.34 5.32 -15.13
N VAL A 169 24.07 5.17 -14.71
CA VAL A 169 23.55 3.89 -14.24
C VAL A 169 23.80 2.88 -15.36
N GLY A 170 24.52 1.80 -15.06
CA GLY A 170 24.69 0.70 -15.99
C GLY A 170 23.31 0.16 -16.42
N PRO A 171 23.22 -0.71 -17.45
CA PRO A 171 21.94 -1.25 -17.91
C PRO A 171 21.11 -1.76 -16.73
N PRO A 172 19.78 -1.57 -16.71
CA PRO A 172 18.92 -1.78 -15.55
C PRO A 172 19.09 -3.20 -15.03
N ARG A 173 19.96 -3.36 -14.05
CA ARG A 173 20.03 -4.56 -13.24
C ARG A 173 19.02 -4.32 -12.16
N SER A 174 17.79 -4.77 -12.40
CA SER A 174 16.99 -5.17 -11.25
C SER A 174 17.90 -6.05 -10.37
N LEU A 175 18.01 -5.76 -9.08
CA LEU A 175 18.79 -6.61 -8.17
C LEU A 175 18.27 -8.05 -8.17
N ARG A 176 17.09 -8.31 -8.76
CA ARG A 176 16.58 -9.64 -9.10
C ARG A 176 17.52 -10.48 -9.98
N GLY A 177 18.41 -9.87 -10.76
CA GLY A 177 19.37 -10.59 -11.61
C GLY A 177 20.71 -10.93 -10.95
N VAL A 178 20.96 -10.50 -9.71
CA VAL A 178 22.25 -10.70 -9.03
C VAL A 178 22.29 -12.01 -8.23
N ALA A 179 21.13 -12.64 -8.00
CA ALA A 179 21.00 -13.88 -7.20
C ALA A 179 20.86 -15.16 -8.05
N GLY A 180 21.51 -15.23 -9.22
CA GLY A 180 21.37 -16.36 -10.15
C GLY A 180 22.65 -16.77 -10.88
N GLY A 181 23.82 -16.46 -10.34
CA GLY A 181 25.10 -16.87 -10.90
C GLY A 181 26.06 -17.36 -9.81
N ASP A 182 26.38 -18.65 -9.90
CA ASP A 182 27.54 -19.37 -9.38
C ASP A 182 27.24 -20.37 -8.24
N GLY A 183 27.12 -21.64 -8.65
CA GLY A 183 26.97 -22.84 -7.83
C GLY A 183 26.41 -24.00 -8.63
#